data_AF-A0A8T5A9C2-F1
#
_entry.id   AF-A0A8T5A9C2-F1
#
_cell.length_a   1.000
_cell.length_b   1.000
_cell.length_c   1.000
_cell.angle_alpha   90.00
_cell.angle_beta   90.00
_cell.angle_gamma   90.00
#
_symmetry.space_group_name_H-M   'P 1'
#
loop_
_entity.id
_entity.type
_entity.pdbx_description
1 polymer ?
#
loop_
_entity_poly.entity_id
_entity_poly.type
_entity_poly.pdbx_seq_one_letter_code
_entity_poly.pdbx_strand_id
1 'polypeptide(L)'
;FLIPSEQVTGLLKFLAEYASSHSVEGIDSFTVSGIEFDKGLKEDQEYKTLSMRVRLEPYEKGIIQRAVVYLYRKKEEKHWRCNLMITRLSGKYDYWRKNNRVFIDRIRKQLLIWSSMTSEQRKKYLKEGEG
;
A
#
# COMPACT_ATOMS: atom_id res chain seq x y z
N PHE A 1 8.86 -5.47 -8.00
CA PHE A 1 7.60 -5.56 -8.77
C PHE A 1 7.58 -4.39 -9.75
N LEU A 2 7.41 -4.64 -11.06
CA LEU A 2 7.45 -3.61 -12.10
C LEU A 2 6.03 -3.31 -12.60
N ILE A 3 5.69 -2.03 -12.73
CA ILE A 3 4.33 -1.56 -13.04
C ILE A 3 4.41 -0.56 -14.21
N PRO A 4 3.63 -0.76 -15.28
CA PRO A 4 3.52 0.23 -16.35
C PRO A 4 2.97 1.57 -15.84
N SER A 5 3.43 2.69 -16.41
CA SER A 5 3.11 4.03 -15.92
C SER A 5 1.61 4.31 -15.84
N GLU A 6 0.84 3.82 -16.81
CA GLU A 6 -0.62 3.96 -16.87
C GLU A 6 -1.34 3.23 -15.73
N GLN A 7 -0.72 2.22 -15.11
CA GLN A 7 -1.31 1.41 -14.05
C GLN A 7 -1.03 1.92 -12.64
N VAL A 8 -0.08 2.85 -12.47
CA VAL A 8 0.43 3.28 -11.15
C VAL A 8 -0.68 3.89 -10.30
N THR A 9 -1.43 4.85 -10.85
CA THR A 9 -2.52 5.50 -10.11
C THR A 9 -3.63 4.50 -9.78
N GLY A 10 -3.99 3.64 -10.74
CA GLY A 10 -5.02 2.62 -10.54
C GLY A 10 -4.64 1.60 -9.45
N LEU A 11 -3.37 1.19 -9.40
CA LEU A 11 -2.88 0.30 -8.34
C LEU A 11 -2.99 0.95 -6.96
N LEU A 12 -2.60 2.22 -6.81
CA LEU A 12 -2.71 2.91 -5.52
C LEU A 12 -4.17 3.04 -5.08
N LYS A 13 -5.09 3.32 -6.01
CA LYS A 13 -6.54 3.36 -5.72
C LYS A 13 -7.09 2.00 -5.30
N PHE A 14 -6.71 0.94 -6.02
CA PHE A 14 -7.07 -0.44 -5.66
C PHE A 14 -6.58 -0.80 -4.25
N LEU A 15 -5.34 -0.47 -3.91
CA LEU A 15 -4.78 -0.70 -2.58
C LEU A 15 -5.45 0.16 -1.51
N ALA A 16 -5.87 1.38 -1.84
CA ALA A 16 -6.61 2.26 -0.94
C ALA A 16 -8.04 1.74 -0.67
N GLU A 17 -8.74 1.24 -1.69
CA GLU A 17 -10.06 0.59 -1.53
C GLU A 17 -9.94 -0.64 -0.62
N TYR A 18 -8.95 -1.49 -0.88
CA TYR A 18 -8.63 -2.64 -0.02
C TYR A 18 -8.29 -2.20 1.41
N ALA A 19 -7.43 -1.21 1.60
CA ALA A 19 -7.06 -0.73 2.92
C ALA A 19 -8.26 -0.14 3.68
N SER A 20 -9.13 0.60 3.01
CA SER A 20 -10.31 1.25 3.61
C SER A 20 -11.34 0.24 4.12
N SER A 21 -11.41 -0.96 3.54
CA SER A 21 -12.30 -2.02 4.03
C SER A 21 -11.84 -2.63 5.35
N HIS A 22 -10.60 -2.36 5.79
CA HIS A 22 -10.03 -2.85 7.05
C HIS A 22 -10.07 -1.74 8.12
N SER A 23 -11.22 -1.10 8.34
CA SER A 23 -11.35 0.03 9.29
C SER A 23 -11.90 -0.36 10.66
N VAL A 24 -12.37 -1.61 10.82
CA VAL A 24 -13.07 -2.09 12.03
C VAL A 24 -12.23 -3.15 12.75
N GLU A 25 -12.01 -2.96 14.06
CA GLU A 25 -11.25 -3.91 14.90
C GLU A 25 -12.02 -5.22 15.08
N GLY A 26 -11.27 -6.33 15.15
CA GLY A 26 -11.81 -7.67 15.43
C GLY A 26 -12.43 -8.42 14.24
N ILE A 27 -12.49 -7.78 13.07
CA ILE A 27 -12.91 -8.44 11.81
C ILE A 27 -11.71 -9.03 11.06
N ASP A 28 -10.56 -8.35 11.11
CA ASP A 28 -9.31 -8.80 10.51
C ASP A 28 -8.13 -8.60 11.48
N SER A 29 -7.02 -9.24 11.13
CA SER A 29 -5.71 -9.21 11.77
C SER A 29 -5.04 -7.83 11.87
N PHE A 30 -5.63 -6.80 11.26
CA PHE A 30 -5.19 -5.41 11.36
C PHE A 30 -6.32 -4.44 11.02
N THR A 31 -6.20 -3.20 11.51
CA THR A 31 -7.02 -2.07 11.05
C THR A 31 -6.17 -0.98 10.43
N VAL A 32 -6.79 -0.19 9.55
CA VAL A 32 -6.18 0.89 8.77
C VAL A 32 -6.98 2.18 8.96
N SER A 33 -6.24 3.28 9.07
CA SER A 33 -6.75 4.64 9.17
C SER A 33 -5.75 5.62 8.56
N GLY A 34 -6.15 6.88 8.39
CA GLY A 34 -5.25 7.94 7.91
C GLY A 34 -4.59 7.60 6.57
N ILE A 35 -5.42 7.23 5.59
CA ILE A 35 -4.97 6.92 4.24
C ILE A 35 -4.70 8.23 3.51
N GLU A 36 -3.47 8.40 3.04
CA GLU A 36 -2.99 9.62 2.38
C GLU A 36 -2.25 9.27 1.10
N PHE A 37 -2.50 10.04 0.04
CA PHE A 37 -1.74 9.96 -1.20
C PHE A 37 -0.74 11.10 -1.26
N ASP A 38 0.45 10.82 -1.78
CA ASP A 38 1.44 11.85 -2.10
C ASP A 38 2.07 11.54 -3.46
N LYS A 39 2.58 12.57 -4.14
CA LYS A 39 3.32 12.44 -5.38
C LYS A 39 4.33 13.57 -5.50
N GLY A 40 5.46 13.29 -6.13
CA GLY A 40 6.46 14.31 -6.33
C GLY A 40 7.63 13.86 -7.18
N LEU A 41 8.60 14.76 -7.28
CA LEU A 41 9.89 14.50 -7.87
C LEU A 41 10.94 14.72 -6.78
N LYS A 42 11.73 13.69 -6.49
CA LYS A 42 12.87 13.79 -5.59
C LYS A 42 14.13 13.49 -6.37
N GLU A 43 15.01 14.48 -6.49
CA GLU A 43 16.15 14.43 -7.42
C GLU A 43 15.63 14.15 -8.85
N ASP A 44 16.00 13.04 -9.48
CA ASP A 44 15.50 12.59 -10.79
C ASP A 44 14.49 11.44 -10.72
N GLN A 45 13.96 11.18 -9.53
CA GLN A 45 13.05 10.08 -9.28
C GLN A 45 11.63 10.59 -9.06
N GLU A 46 10.75 10.29 -10.02
CA GLU A 46 9.32 10.50 -9.86
C GLU A 46 8.79 9.47 -8.87
N TYR A 47 7.95 9.89 -7.93
CA TYR A 47 7.35 9.02 -6.95
C TYR A 47 5.86 9.28 -6.78
N LYS A 48 5.13 8.23 -6.40
CA LYS A 48 3.74 8.29 -5.92
C LYS A 48 3.61 7.35 -4.74
N THR A 49 2.88 7.75 -3.71
CA THR A 49 2.74 6.95 -2.49
C THR A 49 1.31 6.81 -2.03
N LEU A 50 1.06 5.71 -1.33
CA LEU A 50 -0.09 5.51 -0.45
C LEU A 50 0.44 5.26 0.96
N SER A 51 0.27 6.25 1.84
CA SER A 51 0.61 6.17 3.27
C SER A 51 -0.63 5.76 4.06
N MET A 52 -0.44 4.94 5.09
CA MET A 52 -1.52 4.50 5.96
C MET A 52 -1.02 4.23 7.39
N ARG A 53 -1.86 4.51 8.37
CA ARG A 53 -1.65 4.14 9.77
C ARG A 53 -2.33 2.80 10.03
N VAL A 54 -1.54 1.82 10.46
CA VAL A 54 -1.99 0.44 10.66
C VAL A 54 -1.86 0.06 12.12
N ARG A 55 -2.92 -0.52 12.69
CA ARG A 55 -2.87 -1.18 13.99
C ARG A 55 -2.89 -2.68 13.76
N LEU A 56 -1.96 -3.40 14.38
CA LEU A 56 -1.88 -4.85 14.24
C LEU A 56 -2.50 -5.54 15.45
N GLU A 57 -3.11 -6.70 15.23
CA GLU A 57 -3.45 -7.60 16.31
C GLU A 57 -2.21 -8.12 17.05
N PRO A 58 -2.35 -8.52 18.32
CA PRO A 58 -3.56 -8.33 19.14
C PRO A 58 -3.62 -6.89 19.69
N TYR A 59 -4.78 -6.23 19.56
CA TYR A 59 -4.91 -4.77 19.66
C TYR A 59 -4.56 -4.21 21.04
N GLU A 60 -4.73 -5.01 22.10
CA GLU A 60 -4.37 -4.67 23.48
C GLU A 60 -2.85 -4.50 23.68
N LYS A 61 -2.02 -4.99 22.74
CA LYS A 61 -0.57 -4.77 22.75
C LYS A 61 -0.16 -3.43 22.12
N GLY A 62 -1.11 -2.63 21.66
CA GLY A 62 -0.87 -1.26 21.18
C GLY A 62 0.13 -1.19 20.02
N ILE A 63 0.12 -2.19 19.14
CA ILE A 63 1.06 -2.28 18.02
C ILE A 63 0.56 -1.38 16.89
N ILE A 64 1.28 -0.28 16.66
CA ILE A 64 0.94 0.69 15.61
C ILE A 64 2.14 0.86 14.69
N GLN A 65 1.89 0.94 13.39
CA GLN A 65 2.90 1.21 12.37
C GLN A 65 2.38 2.21 11.34
N ARG A 66 3.30 2.88 10.67
CA ARG A 66 3.04 3.57 9.40
C ARG A 66 3.53 2.65 8.28
N ALA A 67 2.65 2.36 7.32
CA ALA A 67 3.00 1.63 6.11
C ALA A 67 2.89 2.59 4.92
N VAL A 68 3.87 2.56 4.03
CA VAL A 68 3.92 3.39 2.82
C VAL A 68 4.19 2.49 1.64
N VAL A 69 3.21 2.37 0.75
CA VAL A 69 3.43 1.82 -0.59
C VAL A 69 4.07 2.92 -1.42
N TYR A 70 5.32 2.73 -1.82
CA TYR A 70 6.14 3.71 -2.50
C TYR A 70 6.43 3.23 -3.91
N LEU A 71 5.76 3.85 -4.87
CA LEU A 71 5.97 3.64 -6.29
C LEU A 71 6.95 4.69 -6.79
N TYR A 72 8.00 4.28 -7.50
CA TYR A 72 8.97 5.22 -8.03
C TYR A 72 9.59 4.76 -9.35
N ARG A 73 10.11 5.71 -10.11
CA ARG A 73 10.94 5.46 -11.29
C ARG A 73 11.90 6.62 -11.53
N LYS A 74 12.98 6.37 -12.26
CA LYS A 74 13.69 7.47 -12.93
C LYS A 74 12.85 8.01 -14.08
N LYS A 75 12.94 9.30 -14.40
CA LYS A 75 12.15 9.93 -15.48
C LYS A 75 12.23 9.18 -16.81
N GLU A 76 13.41 8.64 -17.12
CA GLU A 76 13.71 7.92 -18.37
C GLU A 76 13.15 6.49 -18.41
N GLU A 77 12.76 5.92 -17.26
CA GLU A 77 12.27 4.55 -17.16
C GLU A 77 10.77 4.47 -17.48
N LYS A 78 10.36 3.49 -18.29
CA LYS A 78 8.93 3.27 -18.60
C LYS A 78 8.15 2.62 -17.45
N HIS A 79 8.85 1.88 -16.60
CA HIS A 79 8.27 1.06 -15.54
C HIS A 79 8.57 1.64 -14.17
N TRP A 80 7.57 1.58 -13.30
CA TRP A 80 7.65 1.93 -11.90
C TRP A 80 8.02 0.73 -11.06
N ARG A 81 8.86 0.94 -10.06
CA ARG A 81 9.19 -0.01 -9.01
C ARG A 81 8.28 0.22 -7.82
N CYS A 82 7.90 -0.86 -7.15
CA CYS A 82 7.10 -0.80 -5.92
C CYS A 82 7.91 -1.29 -4.71
N ASN A 83 7.97 -0.45 -3.68
CA ASN A 83 8.51 -0.78 -2.36
C ASN A 83 7.41 -0.63 -1.31
N LEU A 84 7.41 -1.51 -0.31
CA LEU A 84 6.60 -1.35 0.90
C LEU A 84 7.53 -0.97 2.05
N MET A 85 7.40 0.26 2.54
CA MET A 85 8.17 0.78 3.67
C MET A 85 7.30 0.75 4.93
N ILE A 86 7.80 0.16 6.01
CA ILE A 86 7.04 0.03 7.25
C ILE A 86 7.87 0.55 8.42
N THR A 87 7.30 1.50 9.15
CA THR A 87 7.91 2.08 10.34
C THR A 87 7.04 1.78 11.56
N ARG A 88 7.60 1.07 12.54
CA ARG A 88 6.93 0.86 13.83
C ARG A 88 6.82 2.19 14.56
N LEU A 89 5.60 2.55 14.98
CA LEU A 89 5.32 3.76 15.76
C LEU A 89 5.18 3.44 17.25
N SER A 90 4.60 2.30 17.60
CA SER A 90 4.43 1.85 18.98
C SER A 90 4.35 0.33 19.10
N GLY A 91 4.27 -0.17 20.34
CA GLY A 91 4.24 -1.60 20.66
C GLY A 91 5.62 -2.24 20.72
N LYS A 92 5.71 -3.40 21.37
CA LYS A 92 6.97 -4.15 21.53
C LYS A 92 7.49 -4.68 20.19
N TYR A 93 8.79 -4.59 19.97
CA TYR A 93 9.43 -4.98 18.71
C TYR A 93 9.15 -6.44 18.31
N ASP A 94 9.23 -7.39 19.23
CA ASP A 94 9.04 -8.81 18.91
C ASP A 94 7.61 -9.11 18.43
N TYR A 95 6.61 -8.53 19.09
CA TYR A 95 5.22 -8.63 18.68
C TYR A 95 5.00 -7.96 17.32
N TRP A 96 5.53 -6.74 17.14
CA TRP A 96 5.47 -6.04 15.85
C TRP A 96 6.09 -6.88 14.74
N ARG A 97 7.31 -7.38 14.92
CA ARG A 97 8.03 -8.19 13.93
C ARG A 97 7.27 -9.46 13.56
N LYS A 98 6.65 -10.13 14.53
CA LYS A 98 5.85 -11.34 14.29
C LYS A 98 4.58 -11.03 13.51
N ASN A 99 3.77 -10.08 13.98
CA ASN A 99 2.44 -9.79 13.42
C ASN A 99 2.52 -9.01 12.10
N ASN A 100 3.55 -8.19 11.91
CA ASN A 100 3.75 -7.44 10.67
C ASN A 100 3.96 -8.35 9.46
N ARG A 101 4.41 -9.61 9.64
CA ARG A 101 4.50 -10.58 8.54
C ARG A 101 3.14 -10.85 7.90
N VAL A 102 2.07 -10.91 8.69
CA VAL A 102 0.71 -11.12 8.19
C VAL A 102 0.28 -9.93 7.35
N PHE A 103 0.48 -8.70 7.84
CA PHE A 103 0.19 -7.49 7.08
C PHE A 103 0.97 -7.44 5.75
N ILE A 104 2.28 -7.71 5.77
CA ILE A 104 3.11 -7.74 4.56
C ILE A 104 2.59 -8.79 3.56
N ASP A 105 2.21 -9.98 4.02
CA ASP A 105 1.66 -11.03 3.17
C ASP A 105 0.33 -10.62 2.52
N ARG A 106 -0.53 -9.93 3.27
CA ARG A 106 -1.81 -9.40 2.78
C ARG A 106 -1.61 -8.37 1.68
N ILE A 107 -0.73 -7.39 1.88
CA ILE A 107 -0.37 -6.42 0.83
C ILE A 107 0.24 -7.10 -0.39
N ARG A 108 1.15 -8.07 -0.18
CA ARG A 108 1.76 -8.84 -1.27
C ARG A 108 0.71 -9.60 -2.09
N LYS A 109 -0.29 -10.21 -1.45
CA LYS A 109 -1.41 -10.88 -2.13
C LYS A 109 -2.24 -9.89 -2.96
N GLN A 110 -2.47 -8.68 -2.47
CA GLN A 110 -3.16 -7.65 -3.25
C GLN A 110 -2.38 -7.25 -4.51
N LEU A 111 -1.05 -7.11 -4.41
CA LEU A 111 -0.20 -6.86 -5.59
C LEU A 111 -0.31 -8.01 -6.61
N LEU A 112 -0.36 -9.26 -6.16
CA LEU A 112 -0.57 -10.41 -7.05
C LEU A 112 -1.96 -10.41 -7.69
N ILE A 113 -3.01 -10.10 -6.92
CA ILE A 113 -4.37 -9.95 -7.45
C ILE A 113 -4.39 -8.90 -8.55
N TRP A 114 -3.87 -7.70 -8.29
CA TRP A 114 -3.77 -6.64 -9.29
C TRP A 114 -3.08 -7.13 -10.58
N SER A 115 -1.99 -7.88 -10.44
CA SER A 115 -1.23 -8.45 -11.56
C SER A 115 -2.04 -9.42 -12.41
N SER A 116 -2.91 -10.20 -11.78
CA SER A 116 -3.78 -11.18 -12.44
C SER A 116 -5.05 -10.58 -13.06
N MET A 117 -5.42 -9.35 -12.69
CA MET A 117 -6.64 -8.72 -13.22
C MET A 117 -6.55 -8.48 -14.73
N THR A 118 -7.66 -8.73 -15.42
CA THR A 118 -7.82 -8.38 -16.84
C THR A 118 -7.85 -6.86 -17.03
N SER A 119 -7.57 -6.39 -18.24
CA SER A 119 -7.67 -4.96 -18.56
C SER A 119 -9.05 -4.40 -18.24
N GLU A 120 -10.12 -5.17 -18.44
CA GLU A 120 -11.49 -4.78 -18.11
C GLU A 120 -11.71 -4.61 -16.61
N GLN A 121 -11.24 -5.55 -15.79
CA GLN A 121 -11.30 -5.44 -14.33
C GLN A 121 -10.50 -4.24 -13.81
N ARG A 122 -9.39 -3.89 -14.48
CA ARG A 122 -8.60 -2.69 -14.15
C ARG A 122 -9.25 -1.39 -14.58
N LYS A 123 -10.12 -1.37 -15.61
CA LYS A 123 -10.72 -0.14 -16.16
C LYS A 123 -11.34 0.75 -15.08
N LYS A 124 -12.01 0.18 -14.08
CA LYS A 124 -12.64 0.97 -13.00
C LYS A 124 -11.63 1.81 -12.23
N TYR A 125 -10.40 1.31 -12.05
CA TYR A 125 -9.34 2.01 -11.34
C TYR A 125 -8.49 2.92 -12.24
N LEU A 126 -8.41 2.62 -13.54
CA LEU A 126 -7.63 3.40 -14.50
C LEU A 126 -8.36 4.68 -14.94
N LYS A 127 -9.69 4.62 -15.10
CA LYS A 127 -10.51 5.77 -15.55
C LYS A 127 -10.54 6.94 -14.58
N GLU A 128 -10.34 6.68 -13.29
CA GLU A 128 -10.36 7.74 -12.28
C GLU A 128 -8.99 8.40 -12.07
N GLY A 129 -7.97 8.05 -12.86
CA GLY A 129 -6.61 8.59 -12.74
C GLY A 129 -6.34 9.84 -13.58
N GLU A 130 -7.34 10.33 -14.31
CA GLU A 130 -7.27 11.48 -15.24
C GLU A 130 -7.82 12.80 -14.65
N GLY A 131 -8.06 12.86 -13.34
CA GLY A 131 -8.51 14.07 -12.62
C GLY A 131 -7.41 14.70 -11.77
#